data_AF-A0AA41ND71-F1
#
_entry.id   AF-A0AA41ND71-F1
#
_cell.length_a   1.000
_cell.length_b   1.000
_cell.length_c   1.000
_cell.angle_alpha   90.00
_cell.angle_beta   90.00
_cell.angle_gamma   90.00
#
_symmetry.space_group_name_H-M   'P 1'
#
loop_
_entity.id
_entity.type
_entity.pdbx_description
1 polymer ?
#
loop_
_entity_poly.entity_id
_entity_poly.type
_entity_poly.pdbx_seq_one_letter_code
_entity_poly.pdbx_strand_id
1 'polypeptide(L)'
;MQSELFYQHLWEREAVLVWVQDHTYYQGLFSTADLDSILRNEEVQFGQHLDAARYLNGLLETLNPPGQALPAATWSLYQAGCSLSLLCP
;
A
#
# COMPACT_ATOMS: atom_id res chain seq x y z
N MET A 1 -6.23 5.64 -23.70
CA MET A 1 -5.07 4.96 -24.33
C MET A 1 -5.56 3.62 -24.88
N GLN A 2 -5.26 3.30 -26.13
CA GLN A 2 -5.61 1.99 -26.69
C GLN A 2 -4.61 0.94 -26.18
N SER A 3 -5.11 -0.25 -25.84
CA SER A 3 -4.28 -1.33 -25.28
C SER A 3 -3.15 -1.75 -26.21
N GLU A 4 -3.39 -1.80 -27.53
CA GLU A 4 -2.37 -2.15 -28.52
C GLU A 4 -1.17 -1.19 -28.50
N LEU A 5 -1.43 0.12 -28.46
CA LEU A 5 -0.38 1.13 -28.40
C LEU A 5 0.45 1.00 -27.11
N PHE A 6 -0.22 0.72 -25.99
CA PHE A 6 0.47 0.48 -24.72
C PHE A 6 1.41 -0.73 -24.81
N TYR A 7 0.90 -1.88 -25.26
CA TYR A 7 1.73 -3.11 -25.32
C TYR A 7 2.84 -3.05 -26.37
N GLN A 8 2.65 -2.36 -27.49
CA GLN A 8 3.65 -2.29 -28.55
C GLN A 8 4.78 -1.30 -28.26
N HIS A 9 4.49 -0.20 -27.58
CA HIS A 9 5.42 0.93 -27.47
C HIS A 9 5.82 1.30 -26.06
N LEU A 10 5.01 0.97 -25.05
CA LEU A 10 5.20 1.48 -23.68
C LEU A 10 5.54 0.38 -22.68
N TRP A 11 4.82 -0.76 -22.74
CA TRP A 11 5.06 -1.91 -21.88
C TRP A 11 6.53 -2.38 -21.96
N GLU A 12 7.15 -2.58 -20.79
CA GLU A 12 8.57 -2.98 -20.64
C GLU A 12 9.61 -2.04 -21.30
N ARG A 13 9.21 -0.83 -21.72
CA ARG A 13 10.07 0.11 -22.44
C ARG A 13 10.21 1.44 -21.74
N GLU A 14 9.09 2.05 -21.38
CA GLU A 14 9.06 3.43 -20.88
C GLU A 14 8.13 3.55 -19.67
N ALA A 15 8.45 4.48 -18.77
CA ALA A 15 7.52 4.87 -17.70
C ALA A 15 6.36 5.69 -18.27
N VAL A 16 5.13 5.41 -17.84
CA VAL A 16 3.92 6.10 -18.32
C VAL A 16 3.15 6.69 -17.16
N LEU A 17 2.87 7.99 -17.23
CA LEU A 17 1.93 8.68 -16.35
C LEU A 17 0.60 8.88 -17.06
N VAL A 18 -0.48 8.31 -16.52
CA VAL A 18 -1.85 8.61 -16.95
C VAL A 18 -2.49 9.56 -15.95
N TRP A 19 -2.55 10.84 -16.30
CA TRP A 19 -3.18 11.84 -15.45
C TRP A 19 -4.69 11.84 -15.65
N VAL A 20 -5.42 11.29 -14.67
CA VAL A 20 -6.89 11.29 -14.64
C VAL A 20 -7.34 12.50 -13.82
N GLN A 21 -8.13 13.40 -14.41
CA GLN A 21 -8.65 14.61 -13.75
C GLN A 21 -9.92 14.36 -12.90
N ASP A 22 -10.26 13.08 -12.69
CA ASP A 22 -11.41 12.64 -11.90
C ASP A 22 -10.94 11.90 -10.64
N HIS A 23 -11.16 12.51 -9.49
CA HIS A 23 -10.81 11.95 -8.19
C HIS A 23 -11.66 10.73 -7.79
N THR A 24 -12.79 10.49 -8.47
CA THR A 24 -13.67 9.36 -8.21
C THR A 24 -13.31 8.11 -9.01
N TYR A 25 -12.32 8.20 -9.91
CA TYR A 25 -11.97 7.12 -10.83
C TYR A 25 -11.64 5.79 -10.14
N TYR A 26 -11.01 5.82 -8.96
CA TYR A 26 -10.69 4.63 -8.15
C TYR A 26 -11.59 4.48 -6.92
N GLN A 27 -12.68 5.24 -6.83
CA GLN A 27 -13.60 5.17 -5.70
C GLN A 27 -14.21 3.76 -5.60
N GLY A 28 -14.18 3.20 -4.40
CA GLY A 28 -14.69 1.85 -4.13
C GLY A 28 -13.71 0.72 -4.48
N LEU A 29 -12.51 1.02 -5.00
CA LEU A 29 -11.48 -0.01 -5.21
C LEU A 29 -10.82 -0.42 -3.88
N PHE A 30 -10.30 0.55 -3.13
CA PHE A 30 -9.74 0.35 -1.79
C PHE A 30 -9.59 1.71 -1.09
N SER A 31 -9.69 1.74 0.23
CA SER A 31 -9.55 2.95 1.04
C SER A 31 -8.89 2.68 2.40
N THR A 32 -8.45 3.75 3.06
CA THR A 32 -7.93 3.64 4.44
C THR A 32 -8.99 3.12 5.42
N ALA A 33 -10.27 3.34 5.14
CA ALA A 33 -11.37 2.79 5.94
C ALA A 33 -11.49 1.27 5.76
N ASP A 34 -11.26 0.76 4.54
CA ASP A 34 -11.23 -0.68 4.28
C ASP A 34 -10.05 -1.33 5.02
N LEU A 35 -8.87 -0.70 4.99
CA LEU A 35 -7.72 -1.16 5.77
C LEU A 35 -8.02 -1.19 7.29
N ASP A 36 -8.60 -0.13 7.86
CA ASP A 36 -8.98 -0.11 9.30
C ASP A 36 -9.98 -1.23 9.64
N SER A 37 -10.95 -1.48 8.75
CA SER A 37 -11.91 -2.58 8.91
C SER A 37 -11.23 -3.95 8.88
N ILE A 38 -10.34 -4.17 7.91
CA ILE A 38 -9.56 -5.42 7.79
C ILE A 38 -8.72 -5.67 9.05
N LEU A 39 -8.02 -4.65 9.55
CA LEU A 39 -7.21 -4.78 10.78
C LEU A 39 -8.05 -5.13 12.03
N ARG A 40 -9.33 -4.72 12.07
CA ARG A 40 -10.23 -5.00 13.20
C ARG A 40 -10.90 -6.37 13.13
N ASN A 41 -11.25 -6.79 11.92
CA ASN A 41 -12.17 -7.89 11.69
C ASN A 41 -11.47 -9.16 11.19
N GLU A 42 -10.27 -9.04 10.63
CA GLU A 42 -9.49 -10.15 10.07
C GLU A 42 -8.20 -10.40 10.85
N GLU A 43 -7.65 -11.61 10.70
CA GLU A 43 -6.37 -11.98 11.30
C GLU A 43 -5.19 -11.55 10.42
N VAL A 44 -4.87 -10.25 10.44
CA VAL A 44 -3.71 -9.69 9.73
C VAL A 44 -2.45 -9.88 10.56
N GLN A 45 -1.37 -10.40 9.96
CA GLN A 45 -0.10 -10.68 10.63
C GLN A 45 1.00 -9.80 10.02
N PHE A 46 1.82 -9.17 10.87
CA PHE A 46 2.97 -8.42 10.38
C PHE A 46 3.99 -9.34 9.70
N GLY A 47 4.60 -8.88 8.61
CA GLY A 47 5.57 -9.64 7.80
C GLY A 47 4.96 -10.74 6.92
N GLN A 48 3.71 -11.15 7.15
CA GLN A 48 2.99 -12.10 6.28
C GLN A 48 1.92 -11.40 5.44
N HIS A 49 1.12 -10.54 6.06
CA HIS A 49 0.03 -9.81 5.41
C HIS A 49 0.33 -8.32 5.32
N LEU A 50 0.99 -7.74 6.33
CA LEU A 50 1.26 -6.30 6.42
C LEU A 50 2.71 -6.01 6.77
N ASP A 51 3.35 -5.11 6.03
CA ASP A 51 4.66 -4.54 6.37
C ASP A 51 4.53 -3.10 6.84
N ALA A 52 5.34 -2.74 7.83
CA ALA A 52 5.59 -1.36 8.26
C ALA A 52 7.06 -1.03 7.99
N ALA A 53 7.31 -0.01 7.17
CA ALA A 53 8.66 0.40 6.82
C ALA A 53 8.78 1.92 6.70
N ARG A 54 10.00 2.44 6.90
CA ARG A 54 10.33 3.84 6.65
C ARG A 54 11.69 3.95 5.97
N TYR A 55 11.86 5.02 5.19
CA TYR A 55 13.14 5.34 4.56
C TYR A 55 13.70 6.60 5.19
N LEU A 56 14.75 6.45 6.00
CA LEU A 56 15.40 7.56 6.70
C LEU A 56 16.89 7.58 6.38
N ASN A 57 17.41 8.76 6.02
CA ASN A 57 18.84 8.97 5.78
C ASN A 57 19.48 7.99 4.77
N GLY A 58 18.72 7.57 3.75
CA GLY A 58 19.21 6.64 2.74
C GLY A 58 19.06 5.16 3.11
N LEU A 59 18.48 4.84 4.27
CA LEU A 59 18.33 3.47 4.75
C LEU A 59 16.84 3.09 4.83
N LEU A 60 16.52 1.92 4.30
CA LEU A 60 15.23 1.28 4.51
C LEU A 60 15.24 0.56 5.86
N GLU A 61 14.32 0.94 6.73
CA GLU A 61 14.07 0.29 8.02
C GLU A 61 12.71 -0.41 7.99
N THR A 62 12.71 -1.73 8.16
CA THR A 62 11.48 -2.51 8.37
C THR A 62 11.24 -2.67 9.87
N LEU A 63 10.06 -2.28 10.32
CA LEU A 63 9.69 -2.12 11.74
C LEU A 63 8.49 -3.00 12.09
N ASN A 64 8.46 -4.22 11.57
CA ASN A 64 7.40 -5.19 11.82
C ASN A 64 7.49 -5.74 13.24
N PRO A 65 6.52 -5.45 14.13
CA PRO A 65 6.39 -6.18 15.38
C PRO A 65 6.07 -7.65 15.08
N PRO A 66 6.45 -8.60 15.94
CA PRO A 66 6.02 -9.97 15.78
C PRO A 66 4.50 -10.09 16.04
N GLY A 67 3.83 -10.91 15.24
CA GLY A 67 2.43 -11.30 15.45
C GLY A 67 1.40 -10.38 14.79
N GLN A 68 0.21 -10.32 15.39
CA GLN A 68 -0.97 -9.74 14.77
C GLN A 68 -0.86 -8.21 14.63
N ALA A 69 -1.22 -7.71 13.45
CA ALA A 69 -1.31 -6.29 13.14
C ALA A 69 -2.62 -5.68 13.67
N LEU A 70 -2.67 -5.49 14.99
CA LEU A 70 -3.82 -4.83 15.63
C LEU A 70 -3.90 -3.35 15.24
N PRO A 71 -5.10 -2.75 15.10
CA PRO A 71 -5.24 -1.35 14.68
C PRO A 71 -4.41 -0.36 15.50
N ALA A 72 -4.37 -0.53 16.82
CA ALA A 72 -3.60 0.36 17.70
C ALA A 72 -2.09 0.35 17.39
N ALA A 73 -1.51 -0.83 17.17
CA ALA A 73 -0.09 -0.98 16.84
C ALA A 73 0.20 -0.43 15.44
N THR A 74 -0.62 -0.82 14.46
CA THR A 74 -0.49 -0.40 13.06
C THR A 74 -0.57 1.11 12.90
N TRP A 75 -1.57 1.76 13.51
CA TRP A 75 -1.72 3.21 13.45
C TRP A 75 -0.65 3.95 14.24
N SER A 76 -0.13 3.38 15.32
CA SER A 76 1.02 3.94 16.03
C SER A 76 2.28 3.95 15.16
N LEU A 77 2.54 2.88 14.41
CA LEU A 77 3.66 2.83 13.44
C LEU A 77 3.49 3.87 12.32
N TYR A 78 2.26 4.02 11.81
CA TYR A 78 1.94 5.07 10.84
C TYR A 78 2.20 6.48 11.39
N GLN A 79 1.75 6.77 12.61
CA GLN A 79 2.02 8.04 13.29
C GLN A 79 3.52 8.27 13.54
N ALA A 80 4.30 7.21 13.72
CA ALA A 80 5.76 7.25 13.86
C ALA A 80 6.50 7.42 12.52
N GLY A 81 5.78 7.62 11.41
CA GLY A 81 6.33 7.90 10.08
C GLY A 81 6.60 6.66 9.23
N CYS A 82 6.04 5.50 9.59
CA CYS A 82 6.09 4.32 8.73
C CYS A 82 5.03 4.40 7.62
N SER A 83 5.40 3.97 6.42
CA SER A 83 4.45 3.52 5.41
C SER A 83 3.98 2.10 5.76
N LEU A 84 2.71 1.83 5.49
CA LEU A 84 2.09 0.53 5.65
C LEU A 84 1.86 -0.10 4.28
N SER A 85 2.23 -1.36 4.08
CA SER A 85 2.08 -2.08 2.82
C SER A 85 1.37 -3.40 3.03
N LEU A 86 0.15 -3.52 2.48
CA LEU A 86 -0.61 -4.75 2.45
C LEU A 86 -0.10 -5.62 1.30
N LEU A 87 0.37 -6.82 1.61
CA LEU A 87 1.08 -7.69 0.67
C LEU A 87 0.13 -8.50 -0.23
N CYS A 88 -1.09 -8.74 0.25
CA CYS A 88 -2.15 -9.45 -0.47
C CYS A 88 -3.51 -8.73 -0.27
N PRO A 89 -3.72 -7.57 -0.94
CA PRO A 89 -4.97 -6.82 -0.87
C PRO A 89 -6.16 -7.54 -1.46
#